data_AF-A0A969KSE4-F1
#
_entry.id   AF-A0A969KSE4-F1
#
_cell.length_a   1.000
_cell.length_b   1.000
_cell.length_c   1.000
_cell.angle_alpha   90.00
_cell.angle_beta   90.00
_cell.angle_gamma   90.00
#
_symmetry.space_group_name_H-M   'P 1'
#
loop_
_entity.id
_entity.type
_entity.pdbx_description
1 polymer ?
#
loop_
_entity_poly.entity_id
_entity_poly.type
_entity_poly.pdbx_seq_one_letter_code
_entity_poly.pdbx_strand_id
1 'polypeptide(L)'
;MKDQELILRFLAFYFNGKNYEKPMKEFLNKFSQKNHNAMMIFLLKHEKLFVSTIDVVFESLGKEAFRPTRSINAAVFDSVMVGLARRIEVDSDLDNYKVKKAYEELLADEKYLELISQSTSDEKNVSERFHMAIEKFRSM
;
A
#
# COMPACT_ATOMS: atom_id res chain seq x y z
N MET A 1 15.75 -6.62 6.87
CA MET A 1 14.59 -6.95 7.72
C MET A 1 13.41 -6.01 7.49
N LYS A 2 13.58 -4.67 7.60
CA LYS A 2 12.48 -3.72 7.39
C LYS A 2 11.86 -3.74 5.99
N ASP A 3 12.67 -3.87 4.93
CA ASP A 3 12.15 -3.87 3.55
C ASP A 3 11.33 -5.13 3.25
N GLN A 4 11.77 -6.29 3.75
CA GLN A 4 11.02 -7.55 3.65
C GLN A 4 9.68 -7.47 4.38
N GLU A 5 9.64 -6.79 5.54
CA GLU A 5 8.39 -6.56 6.26
C GLU A 5 7.44 -5.65 5.47
N LEU A 6 7.93 -4.59 4.83
CA LEU A 6 7.10 -3.73 3.99
C LEU A 6 6.49 -4.51 2.81
N ILE A 7 7.28 -5.32 2.11
CA ILE A 7 6.77 -6.19 1.04
C ILE A 7 5.69 -7.13 1.59
N LEU A 8 5.94 -7.77 2.73
CA LEU A 8 4.97 -8.66 3.36
C LEU A 8 3.69 -7.92 3.78
N ARG A 9 3.80 -6.70 4.30
CA ARG A 9 2.65 -5.85 4.65
C ARG A 9 1.83 -5.51 3.42
N PHE A 10 2.46 -5.09 2.33
CA PHE A 10 1.77 -4.83 1.07
C PHE A 10 0.96 -6.05 0.62
N LEU A 11 1.60 -7.23 0.55
CA LEU A 11 0.93 -8.45 0.12
C LEU A 11 -0.21 -8.83 1.09
N ALA A 12 0.04 -8.80 2.39
CA ALA A 12 -0.96 -9.14 3.40
C ALA A 12 -2.17 -8.18 3.34
N PHE A 13 -1.94 -6.87 3.23
CA PHE A 13 -3.03 -5.89 3.12
C PHE A 13 -3.77 -6.00 1.80
N TYR A 14 -3.07 -6.20 0.70
CA TYR A 14 -3.70 -6.34 -0.60
C TYR A 14 -4.64 -7.56 -0.63
N PHE A 15 -4.16 -8.73 -0.19
CA PHE A 15 -4.94 -9.98 -0.27
C PHE A 15 -5.86 -10.23 0.91
N ASN A 16 -5.58 -9.67 2.09
CA ASN A 16 -6.28 -9.99 3.33
C ASN A 16 -6.58 -8.76 4.21
N GLY A 17 -6.43 -7.53 3.70
CA GLY A 17 -6.60 -6.30 4.49
C GLY A 17 -7.98 -6.11 5.08
N LYS A 18 -9.04 -6.67 4.48
CA LYS A 18 -10.41 -6.67 5.04
C LYS A 18 -10.51 -7.42 6.37
N ASN A 19 -9.58 -8.34 6.63
CA ASN A 19 -9.52 -9.13 7.87
C ASN A 19 -8.37 -8.65 8.77
N TYR A 20 -7.90 -7.42 8.57
CA TYR A 20 -6.89 -6.85 9.46
C TYR A 20 -7.48 -6.64 10.84
N GLU A 21 -6.79 -7.17 11.85
CA GLU A 21 -7.05 -6.93 13.26
C GLU A 21 -5.69 -6.69 13.92
N LYS A 22 -5.62 -5.76 14.85
CA LYS A 22 -4.37 -5.52 15.59
C LYS A 22 -4.04 -6.73 16.47
N PRO A 23 -2.76 -7.05 16.71
CA PRO A 23 -1.57 -6.30 16.28
C PRO A 23 -1.05 -6.72 14.89
N MET A 24 -0.37 -5.79 14.19
CA MET A 24 0.25 -6.00 12.87
C MET A 24 1.07 -7.30 12.79
N LYS A 25 1.86 -7.59 13.82
CA LYS A 25 2.70 -8.79 13.85
C LYS A 25 1.88 -10.07 13.71
N GLU A 26 0.75 -10.17 14.40
CA GLU A 26 -0.12 -11.34 14.32
C GLU A 26 -0.81 -11.44 12.97
N PHE A 27 -1.23 -10.31 12.40
CA PHE A 27 -1.78 -10.25 11.05
C PHE A 27 -0.78 -10.80 10.00
N LEU A 28 0.48 -10.35 10.05
CA LEU A 28 1.53 -10.81 9.13
C LEU A 28 1.90 -12.28 9.36
N ASN A 29 1.92 -12.73 10.62
CA ASN A 29 2.16 -14.14 10.95
C ASN A 29 1.05 -15.04 10.40
N LYS A 30 -0.22 -14.68 10.60
CA LYS A 30 -1.37 -15.42 10.05
C LYS A 30 -1.32 -15.49 8.53
N PHE A 31 -1.00 -14.37 7.87
CA PHE A 31 -0.83 -14.33 6.41
C PHE A 31 0.33 -15.23 5.95
N SER A 32 1.47 -15.18 6.61
CA SER A 32 2.65 -16.00 6.27
C SER A 32 2.38 -17.49 6.47
N GLN A 33 1.77 -17.87 7.60
CA GLN A 33 1.43 -19.27 7.91
C GLN A 33 0.48 -19.87 6.88
N LYS A 34 -0.54 -19.10 6.47
CA LYS A 34 -1.50 -19.51 5.44
C LYS A 34 -0.83 -19.75 4.09
N ASN A 35 0.27 -19.06 3.80
CA ASN A 35 0.95 -19.09 2.51
C ASN A 35 2.33 -19.78 2.56
N HIS A 36 2.69 -20.48 3.64
CA HIS A 36 4.05 -21.03 3.81
C HIS A 36 4.42 -22.10 2.77
N ASN A 37 3.41 -22.80 2.23
CA ASN A 37 3.54 -23.79 1.14
C ASN A 37 2.86 -23.30 -0.15
N ALA A 38 2.91 -21.99 -0.42
CA ALA A 38 2.35 -21.44 -1.64
C ALA A 38 3.01 -22.03 -2.89
N MET A 39 2.20 -22.35 -3.89
CA MET A 39 2.70 -22.81 -5.18
C MET A 39 3.52 -21.71 -5.88
N MET A 40 4.49 -22.09 -6.71
CA MET A 40 5.33 -21.15 -7.44
C MET A 40 4.53 -20.14 -8.27
N ILE A 41 3.43 -20.57 -8.90
CA ILE A 41 2.52 -19.70 -9.66
C ILE A 41 1.94 -18.59 -8.77
N PHE A 42 1.59 -18.91 -7.53
CA PHE A 42 1.09 -17.94 -6.57
C PHE A 42 2.18 -16.91 -6.21
N LEU A 43 3.40 -17.37 -5.96
CA LEU A 43 4.54 -16.51 -5.64
C LEU A 43 4.86 -15.56 -6.81
N LEU A 44 4.91 -16.06 -8.04
CA LEU A 44 5.15 -15.23 -9.24
C LEU A 44 4.06 -14.17 -9.44
N LYS A 45 2.81 -14.49 -9.12
CA LYS A 45 1.72 -13.49 -9.14
C LYS A 45 1.94 -12.39 -8.10
N HIS A 46 2.40 -12.73 -6.90
CA HIS A 46 2.65 -11.77 -5.83
C HIS A 46 3.85 -10.88 -6.15
N GLU A 47 4.91 -11.47 -6.69
CA GLU A 47 6.08 -10.75 -7.17
C GLU A 47 5.71 -9.78 -8.27
N LYS A 48 5.03 -10.24 -9.33
CA LYS A 48 4.61 -9.38 -10.44
C LYS A 48 3.77 -8.21 -9.95
N LEU A 49 2.82 -8.47 -9.03
CA LEU A 49 1.97 -7.43 -8.46
C LEU A 49 2.79 -6.38 -7.70
N PHE A 50 3.74 -6.81 -6.87
CA PHE A 50 4.60 -5.90 -6.12
C PHE A 50 5.46 -5.06 -7.07
N VAL A 51 6.17 -5.72 -8.00
CA VAL A 51 7.09 -5.09 -8.95
C VAL A 51 6.35 -4.06 -9.82
N SER A 52 5.23 -4.45 -10.46
CA SER A 52 4.49 -3.50 -11.29
C SER A 52 3.97 -2.29 -10.51
N THR A 53 3.62 -2.47 -9.24
CA THR A 53 3.10 -1.38 -8.40
C THR A 53 4.23 -0.44 -7.98
N ILE A 54 5.36 -0.99 -7.51
CA ILE A 54 6.48 -0.17 -7.04
C ILE A 54 7.16 0.57 -8.20
N ASP A 55 7.18 -0.03 -9.40
CA ASP A 55 7.70 0.61 -10.61
C ASP A 55 6.88 1.86 -10.96
N VAL A 56 5.54 1.76 -10.99
CA VAL A 56 4.65 2.92 -11.21
C VAL A 56 4.88 4.01 -10.15
N VAL A 57 5.01 3.63 -8.88
CA VAL A 57 5.33 4.58 -7.80
C VAL A 57 6.66 5.27 -8.08
N PHE A 58 7.70 4.52 -8.42
CA PHE A 58 9.03 5.08 -8.66
C PHE A 58 9.04 6.01 -9.87
N GLU A 59 8.40 5.62 -10.97
CA GLU A 59 8.31 6.41 -12.20
C GLU A 59 7.49 7.69 -12.03
N SER A 60 6.39 7.63 -11.26
CA SER A 60 5.49 8.77 -11.07
C SER A 60 5.92 9.72 -9.95
N LEU A 61 6.40 9.17 -8.83
CA LEU A 61 6.58 9.88 -7.56
C LEU A 61 8.06 9.96 -7.14
N GLY A 62 8.91 9.08 -7.67
CA GLY A 62 10.33 9.02 -7.34
C GLY A 62 10.63 8.47 -5.95
N LYS A 63 11.89 8.59 -5.55
CA LYS A 63 12.45 8.00 -4.33
C LYS A 63 11.86 8.53 -3.01
N GLU A 64 11.17 9.68 -3.05
CA GLU A 64 10.59 10.32 -1.86
C GLU A 64 9.11 9.95 -1.63
N ALA A 65 8.53 9.06 -2.46
CA ALA A 65 7.10 8.70 -2.45
C ALA A 65 6.55 8.21 -1.10
N PHE A 66 7.41 7.67 -0.23
CA PHE A 66 6.99 7.18 1.10
C PHE A 66 7.57 8.01 2.24
N ARG A 67 8.11 9.20 1.92
CA ARG A 67 8.80 10.10 2.84
C ARG A 67 8.06 11.44 2.89
N PRO A 68 6.80 11.48 3.38
CA PRO A 68 6.11 12.75 3.62
C PRO A 68 6.87 13.62 4.64
N THR A 69 7.68 12.97 5.49
CA THR A 69 8.73 13.59 6.31
C THR A 69 10.07 12.90 6.00
N ARG A 70 11.14 13.19 6.73
CA ARG A 70 12.48 12.64 6.46
C ARG A 70 12.54 11.10 6.46
N SER A 71 11.74 10.42 7.27
CA SER A 71 11.73 8.96 7.38
C SER A 71 10.62 8.33 6.55
N ILE A 72 10.82 7.07 6.14
CA ILE A 72 9.75 6.28 5.52
C ILE A 72 8.57 6.18 6.48
N ASN A 73 7.39 6.49 5.98
CA ASN A 73 6.12 6.28 6.66
C ASN A 73 5.46 5.00 6.14
N ALA A 74 5.39 3.97 6.99
CA ALA A 74 4.80 2.68 6.62
C ALA A 74 3.30 2.78 6.32
N ALA A 75 2.56 3.72 6.93
CA ALA A 75 1.14 3.91 6.64
C ALA A 75 0.92 4.50 5.24
N VAL A 76 1.79 5.41 4.80
CA VAL A 76 1.81 5.91 3.41
C VAL A 76 2.16 4.77 2.46
N PHE A 77 3.23 4.02 2.76
CA PHE A 77 3.61 2.85 1.96
C PHE A 77 2.44 1.87 1.79
N ASP A 78 1.85 1.43 2.91
CA ASP A 78 0.75 0.46 2.92
C ASP A 78 -0.40 0.94 2.02
N SER A 79 -0.91 2.15 2.29
CA SER A 79 -2.12 2.66 1.64
C SER A 79 -1.91 3.06 0.17
N VAL A 80 -0.78 3.70 -0.16
CA VAL A 80 -0.47 4.10 -1.54
C VAL A 80 -0.21 2.87 -2.41
N MET A 81 0.58 1.90 -1.93
CA MET A 81 0.85 0.68 -2.69
C MET A 81 -0.44 -0.11 -2.96
N VAL A 82 -1.30 -0.30 -1.96
CA VAL A 82 -2.58 -1.00 -2.19
C VAL A 82 -3.50 -0.18 -3.10
N GLY A 83 -3.62 1.12 -2.89
CA GLY A 83 -4.45 2.00 -3.72
C GLY A 83 -4.08 1.95 -5.20
N LEU A 84 -2.78 2.10 -5.51
CA LEU A 84 -2.28 1.98 -6.87
C LEU A 84 -2.39 0.57 -7.43
N ALA A 85 -2.06 -0.46 -6.66
CA ALA A 85 -2.21 -1.85 -7.11
C ALA A 85 -3.67 -2.17 -7.50
N ARG A 86 -4.65 -1.63 -6.77
CA ARG A 86 -6.08 -1.75 -7.12
C ARG A 86 -6.45 -0.98 -8.37
N ARG A 87 -5.84 0.18 -8.60
CA ARG A 87 -6.05 0.96 -9.82
C ARG A 87 -5.44 0.28 -11.06
N ILE A 88 -4.26 -0.32 -10.91
CA ILE A 88 -3.57 -1.09 -11.97
C ILE A 88 -4.37 -2.34 -12.36
N GLU A 89 -5.05 -2.99 -11.40
CA GLU A 89 -5.96 -4.11 -11.70
C GLU A 89 -7.09 -3.73 -12.66
N VAL A 90 -7.58 -2.48 -12.55
CA VAL A 90 -8.68 -1.98 -13.39
C VAL A 90 -8.16 -1.53 -14.75
N ASP A 91 -7.06 -0.79 -14.77
CA ASP A 91 -6.40 -0.38 -16.00
C ASP A 91 -4.92 -0.08 -15.71
N SER A 92 -4.06 -0.72 -16.49
CA SER A 92 -2.61 -0.71 -16.31
C SER A 92 -1.91 0.44 -17.05
N ASP A 93 -2.60 1.15 -17.95
CA ASP A 93 -2.03 2.28 -18.70
C ASP A 93 -2.23 3.59 -17.91
N LEU A 94 -1.38 3.76 -16.90
CA LEU A 94 -1.46 4.91 -15.99
C LEU A 94 -0.63 6.08 -16.50
N ASP A 95 -1.26 7.25 -16.55
CA ASP A 95 -0.56 8.51 -16.77
C ASP A 95 0.15 8.94 -15.47
N ASN A 96 1.49 8.99 -15.53
CA ASN A 96 2.35 9.39 -14.42
C ASN A 96 1.98 10.76 -13.83
N TYR A 97 1.50 11.70 -14.65
CA TYR A 97 1.04 13.00 -14.18
C TYR A 97 -0.22 12.88 -13.31
N LYS A 98 -1.18 12.04 -13.72
CA LYS A 98 -2.40 11.79 -12.96
C LYS A 98 -2.12 11.08 -11.64
N VAL A 99 -1.24 10.09 -11.65
CA VAL A 99 -0.78 9.39 -10.44
C VAL A 99 -0.16 10.38 -9.46
N LYS A 100 0.75 11.23 -9.95
CA LYS A 100 1.40 12.26 -9.14
C LYS A 100 0.41 13.26 -8.55
N LYS A 101 -0.50 13.78 -9.36
CA LYS A 101 -1.54 14.71 -8.90
C LYS A 101 -2.43 14.08 -7.83
N ALA A 102 -2.90 12.85 -8.05
CA ALA A 102 -3.74 12.13 -7.10
C ALA A 102 -3.02 11.91 -5.76
N TYR A 103 -1.74 11.55 -5.81
CA TYR A 103 -0.88 11.41 -4.64
C TYR A 103 -0.67 12.73 -3.89
N GLU A 104 -0.39 13.82 -4.59
CA GLU A 104 -0.21 15.15 -3.98
C GLU A 104 -1.51 15.63 -3.31
N GLU A 105 -2.66 15.42 -3.94
CA GLU A 105 -3.97 15.70 -3.35
C GLU A 105 -4.25 14.84 -2.10
N LEU A 106 -3.83 13.56 -2.12
CA LEU A 106 -3.95 12.69 -0.94
C LEU A 106 -3.11 13.21 0.22
N LEU A 107 -1.88 13.67 -0.05
CA LEU A 107 -0.99 14.23 0.98
C LEU A 107 -1.36 15.65 1.40
N ALA A 108 -2.19 16.36 0.65
CA ALA A 108 -2.73 17.66 1.05
C ALA A 108 -3.99 17.53 1.94
N ASP A 109 -4.58 16.33 2.03
CA ASP A 109 -5.76 16.08 2.85
C ASP A 109 -5.40 15.98 4.34
N GLU A 110 -5.92 16.91 5.15
CA GLU A 110 -5.64 16.99 6.59
C GLU A 110 -6.03 15.71 7.35
N LYS A 111 -7.15 15.09 6.98
CA LYS A 111 -7.59 13.83 7.58
C LYS A 111 -6.63 12.71 7.22
N TYR A 112 -6.16 12.64 5.98
CA TYR A 112 -5.16 11.64 5.60
C TYR A 112 -3.85 11.83 6.36
N LEU A 113 -3.37 13.08 6.49
CA LEU A 113 -2.17 13.41 7.25
C LEU A 113 -2.28 12.99 8.73
N GLU A 114 -3.46 13.19 9.34
CA GLU A 114 -3.73 12.70 10.69
C GLU A 114 -3.61 11.16 10.76
N LEU A 115 -4.26 10.44 9.84
CA LEU A 115 -4.28 8.97 9.81
C LEU A 115 -2.89 8.33 9.63
N ILE A 116 -1.98 9.00 8.92
CA ILE A 116 -0.60 8.51 8.72
C ILE A 116 0.37 8.95 9.82
N SER A 117 -0.01 9.89 10.69
CA SER A 117 0.82 10.36 11.81
C SER A 117 0.56 9.63 13.13
N GLN A 118 -0.64 9.03 13.27
CA GLN A 118 -1.05 8.26 14.43
C GLN A 118 -0.54 6.80 14.40
N SER A 119 -0.95 6.00 15.40
CA SER A 119 -0.63 4.57 15.46
C SER A 119 -1.07 3.84 14.19
N THR A 120 -0.08 3.36 13.43
CA THR A 120 -0.29 2.70 12.12
C THR A 120 -1.07 1.39 12.19
N SER A 121 -1.32 0.86 13.39
CA SER A 121 -1.97 -0.43 13.62
C SER A 121 -3.41 -0.35 14.11
N ASP A 122 -3.98 0.83 14.36
CA ASP A 122 -5.39 0.94 14.74
C ASP A 122 -6.30 0.60 13.55
N GLU A 123 -7.26 -0.31 13.74
CA GLU A 123 -8.08 -0.86 12.65
C GLU A 123 -8.91 0.19 11.93
N LYS A 124 -9.48 1.16 12.66
CA LYS A 124 -10.26 2.24 12.04
C LYS A 124 -9.34 3.12 11.20
N ASN A 125 -8.18 3.49 11.76
CA ASN A 125 -7.22 4.31 11.04
C ASN A 125 -6.66 3.60 9.80
N VAL A 126 -6.45 2.28 9.90
CA VAL A 126 -6.04 1.42 8.79
C VAL A 126 -7.11 1.41 7.71
N SER A 127 -8.34 1.07 8.06
CA SER A 127 -9.45 1.03 7.11
C SER A 127 -9.65 2.37 6.39
N GLU A 128 -9.67 3.47 7.14
CA GLU A 128 -9.93 4.81 6.58
C GLU A 128 -8.81 5.25 5.63
N ARG A 129 -7.53 5.07 5.97
CA ARG A 129 -6.43 5.49 5.07
C ARG A 129 -6.41 4.67 3.79
N PHE A 130 -6.74 3.38 3.86
CA PHE A 130 -6.86 2.54 2.66
C PHE A 130 -8.03 3.00 1.80
N HIS A 131 -9.18 3.30 2.41
CA HIS A 131 -10.33 3.82 1.69
C HIS A 131 -9.99 5.11 0.94
N MET A 132 -9.40 6.09 1.62
CA MET A 132 -9.02 7.37 1.01
C MET A 132 -8.04 7.19 -0.15
N ALA A 133 -7.00 6.37 0.02
CA ALA A 133 -6.03 6.12 -1.05
C ALA A 133 -6.66 5.39 -2.25
N ILE A 134 -7.43 4.33 -2.01
CA ILE A 134 -8.11 3.56 -3.07
C ILE A 134 -9.06 4.47 -3.86
N GLU A 135 -9.88 5.26 -3.18
CA GLU A 135 -10.80 6.19 -3.82
C GLU A 135 -10.06 7.24 -4.65
N LYS A 136 -9.00 7.82 -4.09
CA LYS A 136 -8.22 8.86 -4.76
C LYS A 136 -7.56 8.37 -6.06
N PHE A 137 -6.95 7.18 -6.05
CA PHE A 137 -6.35 6.61 -7.26
C PHE A 137 -7.39 6.06 -8.23
N ARG A 138 -8.58 5.66 -7.75
CA ARG A 138 -9.69 5.24 -8.63
C ARG A 138 -10.27 6.41 -9.44
N SER A 139 -10.28 7.61 -8.87
CA SER A 139 -10.92 8.80 -9.47
C SER A 139 -10.00 9.70 -10.30
N MET A 140 -8.73 9.35 -10.48
CA MET A 140 -7.74 10.15 -11.24
C MET A 140 -7.91 10.01 -12.77
#